data_AF-A0A914DTF9-F1
#
_entry.id   AF-A0A914DTF9-F1
#
_cell.length_a   1.000
_cell.length_b   1.000
_cell.length_c   1.000
_cell.angle_alpha   90.00
_cell.angle_beta   90.00
_cell.angle_gamma   90.00
#
_symmetry.space_group_name_H-M   'P 1'
#
loop_
_entity.id
_entity.type
_entity.pdbx_description
1 polymer ?
#
loop_
_entity_poly.entity_id
_entity_poly.type
_entity_poly.pdbx_seq_one_letter_code
_entity_poly.pdbx_strand_id
1 'polypeptide(L)'
;MANNEICFIADVEPLGYHSYFLKIPQNSIAMFNKIEYDNKNDDNYISNGLIRLDFDSQGLLYKFHDLTTDETYSLTQELLYYRGRSMDKGANWGDQPSGAYILNPVQEMKINNKIDLKNIK
;
A
#
# COMPACT_ATOMS: atom_id res chain seq x y z
N MET A 1 10.92 -3.29 25.24
CA MET A 1 9.47 -3.32 25.51
C MET A 1 8.77 -3.15 24.17
N ALA A 2 7.84 -4.03 23.81
CA ALA A 2 7.06 -3.90 22.59
C ALA A 2 5.87 -2.96 22.84
N ASN A 3 5.66 -1.98 21.96
CA ASN A 3 4.46 -1.16 21.95
C ASN A 3 3.38 -1.95 21.22
N ASN A 4 2.22 -2.13 21.84
CA ASN A 4 1.08 -2.81 21.22
C ASN A 4 0.09 -1.77 20.70
N GLU A 5 -0.39 -1.97 19.47
CA GLU A 5 -1.47 -1.18 18.89
C GLU A 5 -2.81 -1.86 19.14
N ILE A 6 -3.86 -1.06 19.38
CA ILE A 6 -5.23 -1.55 19.58
C ILE A 6 -6.04 -1.14 18.36
N CYS A 7 -6.52 -2.13 17.61
CA CYS A 7 -7.36 -1.92 16.43
C CYS A 7 -8.76 -2.51 16.70
N PHE A 8 -9.81 -1.74 16.43
CA PHE A 8 -11.20 -2.19 16.50
C PHE A 8 -12.04 -1.50 15.42
N ILE A 9 -13.15 -2.12 15.03
CA ILE A 9 -14.09 -1.54 14.07
C ILE A 9 -15.05 -0.63 14.83
N ALA A 10 -15.13 0.64 14.43
CA ALA A 10 -16.10 1.60 14.95
C ALA A 10 -17.30 1.68 14.00
N ASP A 11 -18.50 1.49 14.52
CA ASP A 11 -19.77 1.71 13.80
C ASP A 11 -20.37 3.04 14.27
N VAL A 12 -20.58 3.98 13.34
CA VAL A 12 -20.98 5.36 13.63
C VAL A 12 -22.08 5.79 12.66
N GLU A 13 -23.19 6.30 13.19
CA GLU A 13 -24.31 6.79 12.39
C GLU A 13 -23.94 8.03 11.55
N PRO A 14 -24.58 8.21 10.37
CA PRO A 14 -24.40 9.41 9.56
C PRO A 14 -24.72 10.68 10.36
N LEU A 15 -23.82 11.67 10.31
CA LEU A 15 -23.94 12.96 11.02
C LEU A 15 -24.01 12.82 12.56
N GLY A 16 -23.69 11.66 13.13
CA GLY A 16 -23.66 11.41 14.56
C GLY A 16 -22.26 11.42 15.17
N TYR A 17 -22.18 11.09 16.47
CA TYR A 17 -20.92 10.78 17.15
C TYR A 17 -21.12 9.57 18.07
N HIS A 18 -20.04 8.82 18.29
CA HIS A 18 -19.97 7.71 19.24
C HIS A 18 -18.78 7.91 20.19
N SER A 19 -18.92 7.44 21.42
CA SER A 19 -17.83 7.45 22.42
C SER A 19 -17.43 6.02 22.77
N TYR A 20 -16.14 5.73 22.66
CA TYR A 20 -15.56 4.43 23.00
C TYR A 20 -14.63 4.58 24.21
N PHE A 21 -14.73 3.67 25.17
CA PHE A 21 -13.90 3.68 26.37
C PHE A 21 -12.99 2.46 26.39
N LEU A 22 -11.68 2.69 26.44
CA LEU A 22 -10.69 1.64 26.56
C LEU A 22 -10.44 1.31 28.03
N LYS A 23 -10.54 0.03 28.39
CA LYS A 23 -10.15 -0.47 29.71
C LYS A 23 -9.10 -1.56 29.54
N ILE A 24 -7.96 -1.42 30.19
CA ILE A 24 -6.92 -2.46 30.24
C ILE A 24 -7.31 -3.45 31.35
N PRO A 25 -7.72 -4.69 31.04
CA PRO A 25 -8.06 -5.66 32.07
C PRO A 25 -6.78 -6.15 32.75
N GLN A 26 -6.82 -6.39 34.07
CA GLN A 26 -5.69 -6.99 34.78
C GLN A 26 -5.38 -8.42 34.31
N ASN A 27 -6.36 -9.10 33.69
CA ASN A 27 -6.28 -10.46 33.15
C ASN A 27 -6.85 -10.54 31.72
N SER A 28 -6.37 -9.71 30.79
CA SER A 28 -6.78 -9.83 29.38
C SER A 28 -5.97 -10.90 28.66
N ILE A 29 -6.65 -11.90 28.11
CA ILE A 29 -6.18 -12.55 26.89
C ILE A 29 -6.44 -11.54 25.77
N ALA A 30 -5.40 -10.88 25.28
CA ALA A 30 -5.54 -10.07 24.08
C ALA A 30 -5.99 -10.99 22.95
N MET A 31 -7.21 -10.76 22.43
CA MET A 31 -7.64 -11.39 21.18
C MET A 31 -6.85 -10.72 20.06
N PHE A 32 -5.75 -11.35 19.68
CA PHE A 32 -5.06 -11.01 18.45
C PHE A 32 -5.89 -11.59 17.31
N ASN A 33 -6.52 -10.72 16.50
CA ASN A 33 -6.92 -11.14 15.17
C ASN A 33 -5.63 -11.50 14.44
N LYS A 34 -5.34 -12.80 14.40
CA LYS A 34 -4.19 -13.31 13.68
C LYS A 34 -4.50 -13.07 12.21
N ILE A 35 -3.89 -12.03 11.64
CA ILE A 35 -3.59 -12.09 10.22
C ILE A 35 -2.78 -13.37 10.06
N GLU A 36 -3.33 -14.36 9.36
CA GLU A 36 -2.64 -15.62 9.13
C GLU A 36 -1.43 -15.34 8.23
N TYR A 37 -0.32 -15.01 8.89
CA TYR A 37 0.99 -15.00 8.29
C TYR A 37 1.53 -16.43 8.40
N ASP A 38 1.35 -17.22 7.35
CA ASP A 38 1.90 -18.57 7.29
C ASP A 38 3.32 -18.54 6.75
N ASN A 39 4.28 -18.29 7.64
CA ASN A 39 5.69 -18.31 7.29
C ASN A 39 6.27 -19.73 7.17
N LYS A 40 5.44 -20.79 7.18
CA LYS A 40 5.90 -22.18 7.15
C LYS A 40 6.13 -22.74 5.75
N ASN A 41 5.66 -22.05 4.70
CA ASN A 41 5.66 -22.57 3.33
C ASN A 41 6.32 -21.63 2.29
N ASP A 42 7.19 -20.69 2.68
CA ASP A 42 7.80 -19.67 1.78
C ASP A 42 6.79 -18.72 1.08
N ASP A 43 5.49 -18.89 1.31
CA ASP A 43 4.45 -18.02 0.74
C ASP A 43 4.23 -16.81 1.66
N ASN A 44 4.85 -15.67 1.32
CA ASN A 44 4.60 -14.38 1.98
C ASN A 44 3.23 -13.83 1.55
N TYR A 45 2.15 -14.26 2.22
CA TYR A 45 0.81 -13.74 1.94
C TYR A 45 0.07 -13.23 3.17
N ILE A 46 -0.89 -12.33 2.91
CA ILE A 46 -1.86 -11.82 3.89
C ILE A 46 -3.26 -12.12 3.34
N SER A 47 -4.15 -12.67 4.17
CA SER A 47 -5.54 -12.89 3.80
C SER A 47 -6.51 -12.53 4.92
N ASN A 48 -7.72 -12.14 4.54
CA ASN A 48 -8.82 -11.82 5.45
C ASN A 48 -10.12 -12.58 5.10
N GLY A 49 -10.05 -13.66 4.32
CA GLY A 49 -11.20 -14.45 3.87
C GLY A 49 -11.99 -13.87 2.70
N LEU A 50 -11.75 -12.60 2.33
CA LEU A 50 -12.30 -11.98 1.11
C LEU A 50 -11.24 -11.83 0.03
N ILE A 51 -10.02 -11.48 0.44
CA ILE A 51 -8.88 -11.29 -0.45
C ILE A 51 -7.65 -12.02 0.07
N ARG A 52 -6.75 -12.36 -0.84
CA ARG A 52 -5.37 -12.77 -0.56
C ARG A 52 -4.41 -11.87 -1.33
N LEU A 53 -3.38 -11.38 -0.64
CA LEU A 53 -2.31 -10.54 -1.18
C LEU A 53 -1.01 -11.30 -1.03
N ASP A 54 -0.28 -11.54 -2.12
CA ASP A 54 1.03 -12.17 -2.08
C ASP A 54 2.15 -11.14 -2.35
N PHE A 55 3.20 -11.25 -1.55
CA PHE A 55 4.34 -10.34 -1.52
C PHE A 55 5.62 -11.07 -1.90
N ASP A 56 6.50 -10.39 -2.61
CA ASP A 56 7.80 -10.93 -2.96
C ASP A 56 8.77 -10.91 -1.75
N SER A 57 9.98 -11.40 -1.95
CA SER A 57 11.03 -11.38 -0.92
C SER A 57 11.43 -9.97 -0.43
N GLN A 58 11.06 -8.92 -1.17
CA GLN A 58 11.31 -7.52 -0.82
C GLN A 58 10.10 -6.88 -0.11
N GLY A 59 9.00 -7.62 0.06
CA GLY A 59 7.75 -7.11 0.62
C GLY A 59 6.92 -6.30 -0.37
N LEU A 60 7.18 -6.41 -1.67
CA LEU A 60 6.41 -5.75 -2.71
C LEU A 60 5.26 -6.64 -3.16
N LEU A 61 4.07 -6.05 -3.34
CA LEU A 61 2.91 -6.78 -3.83
C LEU A 61 3.11 -7.21 -5.28
N TYR A 62 2.92 -8.50 -5.56
CA TYR A 62 2.99 -9.04 -6.92
C TYR A 62 1.75 -9.83 -7.35
N LYS A 63 0.82 -10.11 -6.42
CA LYS A 63 -0.40 -10.86 -6.73
C LYS A 63 -1.55 -10.46 -5.83
N PHE A 64 -2.72 -10.37 -6.44
CA PHE A 64 -4.00 -10.17 -5.77
C PHE A 64 -4.93 -11.32 -6.16
N HIS A 65 -5.58 -11.94 -5.18
CA HIS A 65 -6.57 -12.98 -5.39
C HIS A 65 -7.86 -12.58 -4.68
N ASP A 66 -8.91 -12.41 -5.46
CA ASP A 66 -10.27 -12.25 -4.96
C ASP A 66 -10.84 -13.63 -4.61
N LEU A 67 -11.04 -13.90 -3.32
CA LEU A 67 -11.53 -15.18 -2.83
C LEU A 67 -13.04 -15.32 -3.01
N THR A 68 -13.76 -14.23 -3.30
CA THR A 68 -15.20 -14.24 -3.51
C THR A 68 -15.55 -14.67 -4.94
N THR A 69 -14.72 -14.27 -5.92
CA THR A 69 -14.87 -14.63 -7.34
C THR A 69 -13.92 -15.75 -7.77
N ASP A 70 -12.96 -16.13 -6.90
CA ASP A 70 -11.84 -17.03 -7.19
C ASP A 70 -10.94 -16.56 -8.35
N GLU A 71 -10.86 -15.24 -8.57
CA GLU A 71 -10.06 -14.65 -9.64
C GLU A 71 -8.71 -14.16 -9.13
N THR A 72 -7.66 -14.48 -9.88
CA THR A 72 -6.29 -14.09 -9.58
C THR A 72 -5.76 -13.08 -10.59
N TYR A 73 -5.14 -12.04 -10.07
CA TYR A 73 -4.55 -10.94 -10.81
C TYR A 73 -3.07 -10.83 -10.50
N SER A 74 -2.24 -10.91 -11.54
CA SER A 74 -0.81 -10.63 -11.42
C SER A 74 -0.59 -9.12 -11.39
N LEU A 75 0.19 -8.65 -10.43
CA LEU A 75 0.48 -7.24 -10.19
C LEU A 75 1.99 -7.02 -10.15
N THR A 76 2.41 -5.76 -10.28
CA THR A 76 3.79 -5.37 -10.04
C THR A 76 3.79 -4.05 -9.29
N GLN A 77 4.25 -4.08 -8.04
CA GLN A 77 4.47 -2.88 -7.26
C GLN A 77 5.94 -2.44 -7.41
N GLU A 78 6.15 -1.23 -7.91
CA GLU A 78 7.48 -0.64 -8.09
C GLU A 78 7.61 0.67 -7.32
N LEU A 79 8.78 0.91 -6.73
CA LEU A 79 9.10 2.16 -6.06
C LEU A 79 10.00 2.98 -6.98
N LEU A 80 9.44 4.06 -7.50
CA LEU A 80 10.07 4.91 -8.50
C LEU A 80 10.15 6.35 -8.02
N TYR A 81 11.14 7.10 -8.50
CA TYR A 81 11.27 8.53 -8.22
C TYR A 81 11.70 9.31 -9.45
N TYR A 82 11.23 10.56 -9.56
CA TYR A 82 11.67 11.50 -10.59
C TYR A 82 12.80 12.36 -10.06
N ARG A 83 13.89 12.46 -10.83
CA ARG A 83 14.89 13.49 -10.60
C ARG A 83 14.42 14.79 -11.25
N GLY A 84 14.16 15.81 -10.44
CA GLY A 84 13.78 17.13 -10.93
C GLY A 84 14.90 17.83 -11.68
N ARG A 85 14.55 18.61 -12.71
CA ARG A 85 15.49 19.46 -13.45
C ARG A 85 15.96 20.60 -12.55
N SER A 86 17.28 20.79 -12.47
CA SER A 86 17.88 21.94 -11.78
C SER A 86 18.16 23.05 -12.78
N MET A 87 18.27 24.29 -12.30
CA MET A 87 18.81 25.37 -13.13
C MET A 87 20.34 25.22 -13.17
N ASP A 88 20.87 24.69 -14.27
CA ASP A 88 22.30 24.64 -14.47
C ASP A 88 22.87 26.06 -14.66
N LYS A 89 24.09 26.31 -14.18
CA LYS A 89 24.80 27.60 -14.32
C LYS A 89 25.19 27.82 -15.79
N GLY A 90 24.23 28.23 -16.60
CA GLY A 90 24.32 28.32 -18.06
C GLY A 90 22.99 28.07 -18.78
N ALA A 91 21.92 27.77 -18.03
CA ALA A 91 20.58 27.56 -18.56
C ALA A 91 20.12 28.77 -19.40
N ASN A 92 19.82 28.51 -20.66
CA ASN A 92 19.03 29.42 -21.48
C ASN A 92 17.68 29.62 -20.76
N TRP A 93 17.08 30.80 -20.90
CA TRP A 93 15.82 31.21 -20.24
C TRP A 93 14.59 30.32 -20.53
N GLY A 94 14.75 29.18 -21.21
CA GLY A 94 13.73 28.18 -21.49
C GLY A 94 13.79 26.90 -20.65
N ASP A 95 14.82 26.69 -19.82
CA ASP A 95 14.91 25.50 -18.97
C ASP A 95 14.22 25.71 -17.62
N GLN A 96 12.92 25.43 -17.57
CA GLN A 96 12.11 25.50 -16.35
C GLN A 96 12.58 24.45 -15.32
N PRO A 97 13.03 24.83 -14.11
CA PRO A 97 13.37 23.84 -13.08
C PRO A 97 12.13 23.18 -12.47
N SER A 98 12.32 22.00 -11.88
CA SER A 98 11.36 21.45 -10.93
C SER A 98 11.34 22.28 -9.64
N GLY A 99 10.17 22.38 -9.01
CA GLY A 99 10.01 23.05 -7.72
C GLY A 99 8.66 22.72 -7.08
N ALA A 100 8.26 23.51 -6.08
CA ALA A 100 7.02 23.28 -5.34
C ALA A 100 5.75 23.27 -6.22
N TYR A 101 5.78 24.01 -7.33
CA TYR A 101 4.64 24.18 -8.22
C TYR A 101 4.76 23.45 -9.55
N ILE A 102 5.98 23.06 -9.94
CA ILE A 102 6.26 22.56 -11.27
C ILE A 102 7.03 21.24 -11.15
N LEU A 103 6.45 20.18 -11.70
CA LEU A 103 7.12 18.90 -11.89
C LEU A 103 7.75 18.88 -13.30
N ASN A 104 9.07 19.07 -13.39
CA ASN A 104 9.81 18.95 -14.65
C ASN A 104 10.98 17.94 -14.53
N PRO A 105 10.74 16.64 -14.77
CA PRO A 105 11.77 15.63 -14.61
C PRO A 105 12.87 15.72 -15.68
N VAL A 106 14.10 15.32 -15.33
CA VAL A 106 15.25 15.28 -16.26
C VAL A 106 15.08 14.17 -17.31
N GLN A 107 14.43 13.07 -16.93
CA GLN A 107 14.12 11.95 -17.82
C GLN A 107 12.67 11.53 -17.60
N GLU A 108 11.99 11.20 -18.70
CA GLU A 108 10.71 10.50 -18.63
C GLU A 108 10.96 9.08 -18.09
N MET A 109 10.22 8.68 -17.07
CA MET A 109 10.23 7.29 -16.65
C MET A 109 9.48 6.46 -17.70
N LYS A 110 10.21 5.55 -18.35
CA LYS A 110 9.58 4.51 -19.16
C LYS A 110 8.97 3.49 -18.21
N ILE A 111 7.68 3.63 -17.95
CA ILE A 111 6.89 2.57 -17.31
C ILE A 111 6.81 1.44 -18.32
N ASN A 112 7.62 0.39 -18.14
CA ASN A 112 7.68 -0.72 -19.09
C ASN A 112 6.41 -1.60 -19.06
N ASN A 113 5.60 -1.48 -18.00
CA ASN A 113 4.38 -2.25 -17.84
C ASN A 113 3.17 -1.32 -17.95
N LYS A 114 2.72 -1.07 -19.18
CA LYS A 114 1.42 -0.45 -19.41
C LYS A 114 0.36 -1.45 -18.92
N ILE A 115 -0.19 -1.22 -17.73
CA ILE A 115 -1.31 -2.00 -17.23
C ILE A 115 -2.48 -1.76 -18.19
N ASP A 116 -2.81 -2.76 -19.01
CA ASP A 116 -3.94 -2.67 -19.93
C ASP A 116 -5.22 -2.89 -19.11
N LEU A 117 -5.84 -1.80 -18.70
CA LEU A 117 -7.09 -1.79 -17.91
C LEU A 117 -8.28 -2.44 -18.66
N LYS A 118 -8.09 -2.87 -19.91
CA LYS A 118 -9.13 -3.53 -20.72
C LYS A 118 -9.44 -4.96 -20.28
N ASN A 119 -8.62 -5.57 -19.43
CA ASN A 119 -8.80 -6.95 -18.97
C ASN A 119 -9.22 -7.07 -17.49
N ILE A 120 -9.51 -5.96 -16.82
CA ILE A 120 -10.21 -5.98 -15.54
C ILE A 120 -11.69 -6.06 -15.88
N LYS A 121 -12.26 -7.26 -15.82
CA LYS A 121 -13.70 -7.50 -16.01
C LYS A 121 -14.50 -7.05 -14.79
#